data_AF-A0A2A4LIW8-F1
#
_entry.id   AF-A0A2A4LIW8-F1
#
_cell.length_a   1.000
_cell.length_b   1.000
_cell.length_c   1.000
_cell.angle_alpha   90.00
_cell.angle_beta   90.00
_cell.angle_gamma   90.00
#
_symmetry.space_group_name_H-M   'P 1'
#
loop_
_entity.id
_entity.type
_entity.pdbx_description
1 polymer ?
#
loop_
_entity_poly.entity_id
_entity_poly.type
_entity_poly.pdbx_seq_one_letter_code
_entity_poly.pdbx_strand_id
1 'polypeptide(L)'
;MRVVAGLSAKDSEKAAIALPNSCYAVVVKIDGNVIGMGRVVGDGAVFLQVCDIAVEPHYQGQGIGKAIMQHIVAHLNENFKGAYVSLIADGDAQYLYARFGFKPTAPDSIGMAYMVG
;
A
#
# COMPACT_ATOMS: atom_id res chain seq x y z
N MET A 1 0.56 2.75 -14.39
CA MET A 1 1.38 2.92 -13.18
C MET A 1 1.86 1.61 -12.56
N ARG A 2 0.99 0.68 -12.10
CA ARG A 2 1.43 -0.60 -11.46
C ARG A 2 2.63 -1.27 -12.13
N VAL A 3 2.48 -1.56 -13.42
CA VAL A 3 3.50 -2.24 -14.24
C VAL A 3 4.78 -1.41 -14.33
N VAL A 4 4.66 -0.09 -14.49
CA VAL A 4 5.80 0.85 -14.54
C VAL A 4 6.60 0.80 -13.23
N ALA A 5 5.92 0.67 -12.09
CA ALA A 5 6.55 0.54 -10.78
C ALA A 5 7.00 -0.89 -10.42
N GLY A 6 6.96 -1.83 -11.38
CA GLY A 6 7.38 -3.22 -11.16
C GLY A 6 6.34 -4.13 -10.50
N LEU A 7 5.12 -3.65 -10.25
CA LEU A 7 4.03 -4.48 -9.75
C LEU A 7 3.35 -5.27 -10.86
N SER A 8 2.76 -6.41 -10.51
CA SER A 8 1.95 -7.20 -11.44
C SER A 8 0.78 -6.39 -12.01
N ALA A 9 0.52 -6.60 -13.31
CA ALA A 9 -0.65 -6.07 -13.98
C ALA A 9 -1.93 -6.60 -13.32
N LYS A 10 -2.99 -5.79 -13.35
CA LYS A 10 -4.33 -6.18 -12.96
C LYS A 10 -5.25 -5.91 -14.14
N ASP A 11 -6.21 -6.81 -14.32
CA ASP A 11 -7.29 -6.64 -15.29
C ASP A 11 -8.04 -5.34 -15.03
N SER A 12 -8.38 -4.60 -16.10
CA SER A 12 -8.98 -3.28 -16.00
C SER A 12 -10.41 -3.31 -15.45
N GLU A 13 -11.20 -4.34 -15.77
CA GLU A 13 -12.57 -4.48 -15.26
C GLU A 13 -12.51 -4.78 -13.76
N LYS A 14 -11.61 -5.69 -13.35
CA LYS A 14 -11.37 -5.96 -11.92
C LYS A 14 -10.84 -4.74 -11.18
N ALA A 15 -10.00 -3.93 -11.81
CA ALA A 15 -9.50 -2.69 -11.22
C ALA A 15 -10.63 -1.65 -11.02
N ALA A 16 -11.54 -1.51 -11.99
CA ALA A 16 -12.69 -0.62 -11.89
C ALA A 16 -13.61 -0.98 -10.73
N ILE A 17 -13.75 -2.27 -10.42
CA ILE A 17 -14.47 -2.76 -9.24
C ILE A 17 -13.65 -2.52 -7.97
N ALA A 18 -12.36 -2.83 -7.96
CA ALA A 18 -11.55 -2.82 -6.74
C ALA A 18 -11.26 -1.40 -6.22
N LEU A 19 -11.08 -0.42 -7.08
CA LEU A 19 -10.63 0.92 -6.68
C LEU A 19 -11.64 1.64 -5.76
N PRO A 20 -12.95 1.72 -6.08
CA PRO A 20 -13.95 2.33 -5.19
C PRO A 20 -14.13 1.61 -3.85
N ASN A 21 -13.77 0.33 -3.77
CA ASN A 21 -13.89 -0.49 -2.57
C ASN A 21 -12.67 -0.39 -1.63
N SER A 22 -11.74 0.53 -1.89
CA SER A 22 -10.62 0.78 -0.97
C SER A 22 -11.13 1.57 0.25
N CYS A 23 -10.70 1.21 1.45
CA CYS A 23 -10.99 2.00 2.66
C CYS A 23 -10.33 3.39 2.57
N TYR A 24 -9.13 3.46 1.99
CA TYR A 24 -8.42 4.70 1.73
C TYR A 24 -7.45 4.53 0.56
N ALA A 25 -7.16 5.61 -0.17
CA ALA A 25 -6.18 5.60 -1.24
C ALA A 25 -5.45 6.94 -1.33
N VAL A 26 -4.16 6.88 -1.64
CA VAL A 26 -3.30 8.03 -1.91
C VAL A 26 -2.80 7.91 -3.34
N VAL A 27 -2.86 8.99 -4.09
CA VAL A 27 -2.34 9.09 -5.45
C VAL A 27 -1.48 10.33 -5.56
N VAL A 28 -0.25 10.18 -6.03
CA VAL A 28 0.69 11.28 -6.26
C VAL A 28 0.74 11.55 -7.75
N LYS A 29 0.58 12.82 -8.13
CA LYS A 29 0.58 13.26 -9.53
C LYS A 29 1.58 14.37 -9.78
N ILE A 30 2.21 14.35 -10.94
CA ILE A 30 3.00 15.44 -11.52
C ILE A 30 2.44 15.69 -12.92
N ASP A 31 2.06 16.93 -13.22
CA ASP A 31 1.49 17.34 -14.51
C ASP A 31 0.32 16.44 -14.98
N GLY A 32 -0.53 16.03 -14.04
CA GLY A 32 -1.68 15.14 -14.28
C GLY A 32 -1.34 13.65 -14.38
N ASN A 33 -0.07 13.28 -14.50
CA ASN A 33 0.38 11.89 -14.57
C ASN A 33 0.55 11.28 -13.19
N VAL A 34 0.05 10.04 -13.00
CA VAL A 34 0.20 9.32 -11.73
C VAL A 34 1.59 8.71 -11.63
N ILE A 35 2.39 9.23 -10.70
CA ILE A 35 3.78 8.82 -10.46
C ILE A 35 3.95 7.98 -9.18
N GLY A 36 2.90 7.89 -8.34
CA GLY A 36 2.91 7.06 -7.15
C GLY A 36 1.51 6.80 -6.59
N MET A 37 1.35 5.70 -5.87
CA MET A 37 0.10 5.37 -5.19
C MET A 37 0.33 4.55 -3.91
N GLY A 38 -0.72 4.49 -3.10
CA GLY A 38 -0.85 3.55 -2.00
C GLY A 38 -2.32 3.35 -1.64
N ARG A 39 -2.69 2.18 -1.14
CA ARG A 39 -4.08 1.84 -0.79
C ARG A 39 -4.17 1.16 0.57
N VAL A 40 -5.33 1.31 1.19
CA VAL A 40 -5.78 0.53 2.34
C VAL A 40 -7.05 -0.21 1.92
N VAL A 41 -7.08 -1.51 2.16
CA VAL A 41 -8.25 -2.38 1.96
C VAL A 41 -8.55 -3.10 3.27
N GLY A 42 -9.75 -3.66 3.41
CA GLY A 42 -10.11 -4.46 4.57
C GLY A 42 -11.60 -4.38 4.89
N ASP A 43 -11.94 -4.67 6.13
CA ASP A 43 -13.32 -4.66 6.62
C ASP A 43 -13.83 -3.25 6.99
N GLY A 44 -12.97 -2.24 6.91
CA GLY A 44 -13.31 -0.86 7.32
C GLY A 44 -13.47 -0.70 8.83
N ALA A 45 -12.91 -1.60 9.65
CA ALA A 45 -12.99 -1.52 11.09
C ALA A 45 -11.74 -2.06 11.80
N VAL A 46 -11.55 -3.39 11.82
CA VAL A 46 -10.60 -4.05 12.73
C VAL A 46 -9.50 -4.82 12.01
N PHE A 47 -9.69 -5.21 10.75
CA PHE A 47 -8.66 -5.85 9.93
C PHE A 47 -8.45 -5.10 8.62
N LEU A 48 -7.29 -4.48 8.51
CA LEU A 48 -6.89 -3.67 7.37
C LEU A 48 -5.56 -4.16 6.79
N GLN A 49 -5.37 -3.91 5.51
CA GLN A 49 -4.13 -4.20 4.82
C GLN A 49 -3.72 -3.02 3.95
N VAL A 50 -2.49 -2.53 4.15
CA VAL A 50 -1.86 -1.60 3.23
C VAL A 50 -1.35 -2.39 2.03
N CYS A 51 -1.74 -1.97 0.83
CA CYS A 51 -1.37 -2.63 -0.42
C CYS A 51 -1.09 -1.59 -1.51
N ASP A 52 -0.56 -2.08 -2.64
CA ASP A 52 -0.33 -1.26 -3.83
C ASP A 52 0.54 -0.02 -3.59
N ILE A 53 1.49 -0.10 -2.64
CA ILE A 53 2.49 0.94 -2.45
C ILE A 53 3.47 0.88 -3.62
N ALA A 54 3.46 1.92 -4.45
CA ALA A 54 4.26 1.98 -5.65
C ALA A 54 4.67 3.42 -5.96
N VAL A 55 5.92 3.57 -6.42
CA VAL A 55 6.44 4.82 -6.98
C VAL A 55 7.13 4.47 -8.29
N GLU A 56 6.84 5.24 -9.33
CA GLU A 56 7.48 5.08 -10.63
C GLU A 56 9.01 5.19 -10.50
N PRO A 57 9.81 4.31 -11.15
CA PRO A 57 11.24 4.16 -10.88
C PRO A 57 12.05 5.46 -10.97
N HIS A 58 11.74 6.32 -11.94
CA HIS A 58 12.42 7.61 -12.10
C HIS A 58 12.25 8.56 -10.90
N TYR A 59 11.18 8.39 -10.13
CA TYR A 59 10.84 9.21 -8.98
C TYR A 59 11.16 8.53 -7.63
N GLN A 60 11.76 7.34 -7.64
CA GLN A 60 12.17 6.64 -6.42
C GLN A 60 13.36 7.33 -5.74
N GLY A 61 13.53 7.10 -4.44
CA GLY A 61 14.59 7.73 -3.63
C GLY A 61 14.33 9.20 -3.27
N GLN A 62 13.28 9.82 -3.81
CA GLN A 62 12.97 11.24 -3.60
C GLN A 62 11.96 11.49 -2.46
N GLY A 63 11.71 10.49 -1.60
CA GLY A 63 10.81 10.61 -0.46
C GLY A 63 9.30 10.45 -0.76
N ILE A 64 8.91 10.20 -2.02
CA ILE A 64 7.50 10.03 -2.41
C ILE A 64 6.84 8.83 -1.69
N GLY A 65 7.52 7.69 -1.60
CA GLY A 65 6.99 6.53 -0.85
C GLY A 65 6.78 6.83 0.64
N LYS A 66 7.66 7.65 1.24
CA LYS A 66 7.50 8.15 2.61
C LYS A 66 6.28 9.07 2.71
N ALA A 67 6.08 9.99 1.76
CA ALA A 67 4.92 10.87 1.76
C ALA A 67 3.60 10.09 1.64
N ILE A 68 3.55 9.06 0.79
CA ILE A 68 2.39 8.17 0.65
C ILE A 68 2.08 7.48 1.99
N MET A 69 3.07 6.85 2.61
CA MET A 69 2.89 6.17 3.90
C MET A 69 2.52 7.14 5.03
N GLN A 70 3.05 8.37 5.03
CA GLN A 70 2.67 9.41 6.00
C GLN A 70 1.16 9.69 5.95
N HIS A 71 0.59 9.84 4.75
CA HIS A 71 -0.85 10.10 4.58
C HIS A 71 -1.69 8.89 4.99
N ILE A 72 -1.25 7.68 4.62
CA ILE A 72 -1.94 6.44 5.00
C ILE A 72 -1.98 6.28 6.52
N VAL A 73 -0.83 6.43 7.19
CA VAL A 73 -0.73 6.21 8.64
C VAL A 73 -1.46 7.30 9.42
N ALA A 74 -1.43 8.55 8.94
CA ALA A 74 -2.25 9.63 9.51
C ALA A 74 -3.74 9.27 9.46
N HIS A 75 -4.24 8.84 8.29
CA HIS A 75 -5.63 8.43 8.12
C HIS A 75 -6.00 7.23 9.01
N LEU A 76 -5.13 6.22 9.10
CA LEU A 76 -5.32 5.05 9.96
C LEU A 76 -5.43 5.43 11.44
N ASN A 77 -4.53 6.29 11.93
CA ASN A 77 -4.53 6.72 13.32
C ASN A 77 -5.76 7.54 13.70
N GLU A 78 -6.29 8.32 12.75
CA GLU A 78 -7.49 9.14 12.95
C GLU A 78 -8.77 8.30 12.95
N ASN A 79 -8.89 7.32 12.05
CA ASN A 79 -10.16 6.67 11.75
C ASN A 79 -10.27 5.21 12.24
N PHE A 80 -9.14 4.53 12.46
CA PHE A 80 -9.10 3.08 12.70
C PHE A 80 -8.27 2.71 13.92
N LYS A 81 -8.40 3.49 15.00
CA LYS A 81 -7.66 3.26 16.24
C LYS A 81 -7.94 1.87 16.80
N GLY A 82 -6.88 1.08 16.99
CA GLY A 82 -6.96 -0.29 17.51
C GLY A 82 -7.13 -1.37 16.43
N ALA A 83 -7.25 -0.99 15.15
CA ALA A 83 -7.29 -1.95 14.06
C ALA A 83 -5.93 -2.68 13.89
N TYR A 84 -5.99 -3.94 13.50
CA TYR A 84 -4.84 -4.70 13.04
C TYR A 84 -4.55 -4.35 11.58
N VAL A 85 -3.43 -3.65 11.34
CA VAL A 85 -3.02 -3.21 10.00
C VAL A 85 -1.79 -4.00 9.56
N SER A 86 -1.91 -4.72 8.44
CA SER A 86 -0.82 -5.53 7.88
C SER A 86 -0.37 -5.04 6.50
N LEU A 87 0.77 -5.54 6.02
CA LEU A 87 1.24 -5.40 4.64
C LEU A 87 2.22 -6.54 4.29
N ILE A 88 2.47 -6.73 3.00
CA ILE A 88 3.56 -7.58 2.51
C ILE A 88 4.67 -6.66 2.02
N ALA A 89 5.86 -6.80 2.59
CA ALA A 89 7.02 -5.96 2.27
C ALA A 89 8.01 -6.73 1.40
N ASP A 90 8.20 -6.29 0.16
CA ASP A 90 9.19 -6.88 -0.74
C ASP A 90 10.58 -6.29 -0.49
N GLY A 91 11.59 -7.15 -0.35
CA GLY A 91 13.00 -6.78 -0.20
C GLY A 91 13.24 -5.70 0.87
N ASP A 92 13.83 -4.59 0.46
CA ASP A 92 14.21 -3.48 1.34
C ASP A 92 13.05 -2.54 1.69
N ALA A 93 11.84 -2.74 1.13
CA ALA A 93 10.68 -1.90 1.45
C ALA A 93 10.31 -1.96 2.93
N GLN A 94 10.66 -3.04 3.63
CA GLN A 94 10.51 -3.17 5.09
C GLN A 94 11.14 -2.00 5.87
N TYR A 95 12.26 -1.45 5.41
CA TYR A 95 12.93 -0.32 6.07
C TYR A 95 12.15 0.99 5.96
N LEU A 96 11.34 1.15 4.90
CA LEU A 96 10.41 2.27 4.80
C LEU A 96 9.29 2.10 5.83
N TYR A 97 8.64 0.93 5.85
CA TYR A 97 7.49 0.68 6.71
C TYR A 97 7.84 0.70 8.20
N ALA A 98 9.05 0.23 8.57
CA ALA A 98 9.54 0.26 9.94
C ALA A 98 9.58 1.69 10.54
N ARG A 99 9.80 2.72 9.70
CA ARG A 99 9.77 4.14 10.13
C ARG A 99 8.39 4.60 10.60
N PHE A 100 7.34 3.85 10.26
CA PHE A 100 5.95 4.12 10.62
C PHE A 100 5.42 3.18 11.71
N GLY A 101 6.30 2.40 12.35
CA GLY A 101 5.93 1.50 13.44
C GLY A 101 5.45 0.11 13.00
N PHE A 102 5.44 -0.19 11.70
CA PHE A 102 5.26 -1.57 11.23
C PHE A 102 6.45 -2.44 11.67
N LYS A 103 6.17 -3.67 12.05
CA LYS A 103 7.18 -4.65 12.49
C LYS A 103 7.00 -5.95 11.73
N PRO A 104 8.08 -6.71 11.48
CA PRO A 104 7.95 -8.08 11.01
C PRO A 104 7.11 -8.90 11.98
N THR A 105 6.19 -9.70 11.45
CA THR A 105 5.40 -10.67 12.25
C THR A 105 6.15 -12.00 12.41
N ALA A 106 7.16 -12.26 11.57
CA ALA A 106 8.00 -13.45 11.64
C ALA A 106 8.97 -13.35 12.84
N PRO A 107 9.34 -14.48 13.46
CA PRO A 107 9.03 -15.85 13.04
C PRO A 107 7.64 -16.34 13.47
N ASP A 108 6.96 -15.66 14.39
CA ASP A 108 5.69 -16.12 14.98
C ASP A 108 4.57 -16.26 13.93
N SER A 109 4.57 -15.42 12.90
CA SER A 109 3.64 -15.49 11.78
C SER A 109 4.30 -15.01 10.48
N ILE A 110 4.08 -15.75 9.39
CA ILE A 110 4.64 -15.43 8.07
C ILE A 110 3.54 -14.96 7.11
N GLY A 111 3.90 -14.11 6.14
CA GLY A 111 3.03 -13.77 5.02
C GLY A 111 2.85 -14.98 4.10
N MET A 112 1.60 -15.30 3.77
CA MET A 112 1.25 -16.40 2.87
C MET A 112 0.31 -15.88 1.78
N ALA A 113 0.47 -16.37 0.56
CA ALA A 113 -0.36 -15.98 -0.58
C ALA A 113 -0.86 -17.21 -1.32
N TYR A 114 -2.12 -17.17 -1.76
CA TYR A 114 -2.73 -18.15 -2.63
C TYR A 114 -3.41 -17.41 -3.78
N MET A 115 -3.10 -17.81 -5.01
CA MET A 115 -3.73 -17.26 -6.21
C MET A 115 -4.87 -18.20 -6.62
N VAL A 116 -6.10 -17.69 -6.52
CA VAL A 116 -7.30 -18.43 -6.94
C VAL A 116 -7.24 -18.63 -8.46
N GLY A 117 -7.43 -19.89 -8.89
CA GLY A 117 -7.53 -20.30 -10.28
C GLY A 117 -8.93 -20.09 -10.85
#